data_AF-T1AQL6-F1
#
_entry.id   AF-T1AQL6-F1
#
_cell.length_a   1.000
_cell.length_b   1.000
_cell.length_c   1.000
_cell.angle_alpha   90.00
_cell.angle_beta   90.00
_cell.angle_gamma   90.00
#
_symmetry.space_group_name_H-M   'P 1'
#
loop_
_entity.id
_entity.type
_entity.pdbx_description
1 polymer ?
#
loop_
_entity_poly.entity_id
_entity_poly.type
_entity_poly.pdbx_seq_one_letter_code
_entity_poly.pdbx_strand_id
1 'polypeptide(L)'
;ATTDFFPPPVDDPRDYGAIATANALSDIYAMGGTPILLLNLVGFDLANLDGGILRQILEGGAEVASEAGCAVAGGHSIRSPEPIFGCAVLGRVDPRRMMTNASAQAGDCVFLTKPLGTGVILNSHKAQRVSAEVLAGAVATMRQLNRDAARAMLQAGASSATDVTGFGL
;
A
#
# COMPACT_ATOMS: atom_id res chain seq x y z
N ALA A 1 -12.18 -4.78 7.09
CA ALA A 1 -10.77 -4.89 7.52
C ALA A 1 -9.99 -5.51 6.37
N THR A 2 -8.70 -5.25 6.27
CA THR A 2 -7.79 -5.87 5.31
C THR A 2 -6.47 -6.22 5.99
N THR A 3 -5.65 -7.05 5.35
CA THR A 3 -4.28 -7.33 5.76
C THR A 3 -3.44 -7.57 4.51
N ASP A 4 -2.28 -6.92 4.43
CA ASP A 4 -1.31 -7.17 3.37
C ASP A 4 0.12 -6.99 3.90
N PHE A 5 1.03 -7.83 3.45
CA PHE A 5 2.44 -7.85 3.81
C PHE A 5 3.24 -8.61 2.75
N PHE A 6 4.45 -8.13 2.46
CA PHE A 6 5.30 -8.69 1.40
C PHE A 6 6.78 -8.41 1.69
N PRO A 7 7.73 -9.07 1.00
CA PRO A 7 9.16 -8.76 1.11
C PRO A 7 9.53 -7.38 0.51
N PRO A 8 10.73 -6.83 0.79
CA PRO A 8 11.12 -5.50 0.31
C PRO A 8 11.03 -5.38 -1.23
N PRO A 9 10.25 -4.41 -1.76
CA PRO A 9 10.23 -4.13 -3.19
C PRO A 9 11.42 -3.26 -3.61
N VAL A 10 12.01 -2.51 -2.66
CA VAL A 10 13.08 -1.54 -2.84
C VAL A 10 14.11 -1.67 -1.71
N ASP A 11 15.30 -1.13 -1.93
CA ASP A 11 16.42 -1.26 -0.99
C ASP A 11 16.34 -0.26 0.17
N ASP A 12 15.72 0.91 -0.03
CA ASP A 12 15.57 1.91 1.04
C ASP A 12 14.52 1.43 2.07
N PRO A 13 14.90 1.25 3.36
CA PRO A 13 14.00 0.68 4.34
C PRO A 13 12.79 1.59 4.65
N ARG A 14 12.97 2.91 4.61
CA ARG A 14 11.89 3.87 4.89
C ARG A 14 10.87 3.90 3.76
N ASP A 15 11.33 3.86 2.51
CA ASP A 15 10.46 3.71 1.34
C ASP A 15 9.72 2.37 1.37
N TYR A 16 10.38 1.27 1.74
CA TYR A 16 9.71 -0.02 1.90
C TYR A 16 8.56 0.05 2.92
N GLY A 17 8.83 0.61 4.10
CA GLY A 17 7.80 0.82 5.12
C GLY A 17 6.63 1.65 4.61
N ALA A 18 6.93 2.78 3.96
CA ALA A 18 5.93 3.67 3.39
C ALA A 18 5.08 2.97 2.30
N ILE A 19 5.71 2.25 1.38
CA ILE A 19 5.04 1.51 0.30
C ILE A 19 4.14 0.41 0.87
N ALA A 20 4.63 -0.39 1.80
CA ALA A 20 3.86 -1.48 2.42
C ALA A 20 2.62 -0.95 3.16
N THR A 21 2.77 0.15 3.90
CA THR A 21 1.63 0.78 4.59
C THR A 21 0.65 1.40 3.60
N ALA A 22 1.12 2.10 2.55
CA ALA A 22 0.24 2.66 1.52
C ALA A 22 -0.56 1.57 0.79
N ASN A 23 0.09 0.44 0.50
CA ASN A 23 -0.53 -0.73 -0.12
C ASN A 23 -1.60 -1.35 0.80
N ALA A 24 -1.29 -1.61 2.07
CA ALA A 24 -2.26 -2.18 3.02
C ALA A 24 -3.46 -1.24 3.29
N LEU A 25 -3.29 0.08 3.17
CA LEU A 25 -4.40 1.04 3.27
C LEU A 25 -5.28 1.07 2.01
N SER A 26 -4.76 0.59 0.87
CA SER A 26 -5.39 0.70 -0.44
C SER A 26 -6.76 0.03 -0.50
N ASP A 27 -6.91 -1.19 0.04
CA ASP A 27 -8.20 -1.90 0.01
C ASP A 27 -9.31 -1.14 0.76
N ILE A 28 -8.96 -0.45 1.86
CA ILE A 28 -9.92 0.37 2.59
C ILE A 28 -10.41 1.51 1.70
N TYR A 29 -9.52 2.16 0.95
CA TYR A 29 -9.87 3.22 0.02
C TYR A 29 -10.66 2.69 -1.19
N ALA A 30 -10.30 1.53 -1.74
CA ALA A 30 -11.00 0.89 -2.86
C ALA A 30 -12.47 0.59 -2.54
N MET A 31 -12.77 0.21 -1.28
CA MET A 31 -14.15 0.03 -0.81
C MET A 31 -14.90 1.35 -0.51
N GLY A 32 -14.27 2.51 -0.71
CA GLY A 32 -14.81 3.83 -0.33
C GLY A 32 -14.76 4.10 1.18
N GLY A 33 -13.94 3.35 1.92
CA GLY A 33 -13.79 3.45 3.36
C GLY A 33 -12.78 4.51 3.81
N THR A 34 -12.75 4.74 5.11
CA THR A 34 -11.75 5.57 5.80
C THR A 34 -10.99 4.70 6.80
N PRO A 35 -9.65 4.61 6.71
CA PRO A 35 -8.82 3.92 7.70
C PRO A 35 -8.99 4.54 9.09
N ILE A 36 -8.90 3.72 10.14
CA ILE A 36 -9.03 4.15 11.55
C ILE A 36 -7.77 3.80 12.32
N LEU A 37 -7.39 2.52 12.25
CA LEU A 37 -6.21 2.01 12.94
C LEU A 37 -5.56 0.90 12.12
N LEU A 38 -4.27 0.69 12.37
CA LEU A 38 -3.51 -0.42 11.83
C LEU A 38 -2.63 -1.10 12.89
N LEU A 39 -2.28 -2.36 12.63
CA LEU A 39 -1.32 -3.15 13.37
C LEU A 39 -0.18 -3.56 12.44
N ASN A 40 1.06 -3.31 12.86
CA ASN A 40 2.25 -3.70 12.11
C ASN A 40 2.44 -5.22 12.15
N LEU A 41 2.73 -5.82 11.01
CA LEU A 41 3.09 -7.24 10.86
C LEU A 41 4.54 -7.30 10.40
N VAL A 42 5.41 -7.88 11.23
CA VAL A 42 6.87 -7.85 11.01
C VAL A 42 7.43 -9.27 11.02
N GLY A 43 8.12 -9.66 9.96
CA GLY A 43 9.06 -10.77 9.95
C GLY A 43 10.46 -10.21 9.78
N PHE A 44 11.34 -10.38 10.76
CA PHE A 44 12.69 -9.80 10.69
C PHE A 44 13.69 -10.62 11.51
N ASP A 45 14.90 -10.84 10.98
CA ASP A 45 15.97 -11.51 11.71
C ASP A 45 16.83 -10.51 12.49
N LEU A 46 16.38 -10.13 13.69
CA LEU A 46 17.09 -9.20 14.58
C LEU A 46 18.50 -9.67 14.96
N ALA A 47 18.83 -10.96 14.79
CA ALA A 47 20.16 -11.47 15.07
C ALA A 47 21.17 -11.16 13.94
N ASN A 48 20.69 -11.04 12.70
CA ASN A 48 21.53 -10.95 11.51
C ASN A 48 21.37 -9.63 10.74
N LEU A 49 20.28 -8.90 10.97
CA LEU A 49 20.00 -7.62 10.33
C LEU A 49 20.06 -6.50 11.36
N ASP A 50 20.64 -5.36 10.96
CA ASP A 50 20.74 -4.18 11.82
C ASP A 50 19.35 -3.71 12.27
N GLY A 51 19.16 -3.56 13.58
CA GLY A 51 17.93 -3.02 14.17
C GLY A 51 17.61 -1.60 13.66
N GLY A 52 18.62 -0.85 13.20
CA GLY A 52 18.44 0.44 12.52
C GLY A 52 17.63 0.33 11.22
N ILE A 53 17.68 -0.80 10.52
CA ILE A 53 16.88 -1.05 9.31
C ILE A 53 15.40 -1.21 9.69
N LEU A 54 15.09 -2.05 10.68
CA LEU A 54 13.71 -2.25 11.14
C LEU A 54 13.10 -0.93 11.63
N ARG A 55 13.88 -0.13 12.36
CA ARG A 55 13.44 1.20 12.81
C ARG A 55 13.02 2.09 11.63
N GLN A 56 13.83 2.14 10.57
CA GLN A 56 13.53 2.95 9.39
C GLN A 56 12.27 2.46 8.65
N ILE A 57 12.06 1.14 8.57
CA ILE A 57 10.81 0.56 8.02
C ILE A 57 9.60 1.05 8.82
N LEU A 58 9.67 0.95 10.15
CA LEU A 58 8.59 1.37 11.03
C LEU A 58 8.34 2.89 10.95
N GLU A 59 9.39 3.70 10.84
CA GLU A 59 9.30 5.16 10.67
C GLU A 59 8.60 5.53 9.34
N GLY A 60 8.98 4.89 8.23
CA GLY A 60 8.34 5.11 6.93
C GLY A 60 6.87 4.70 6.90
N GLY A 61 6.53 3.57 7.52
CA GLY A 61 5.13 3.16 7.68
C GLY A 61 4.33 4.13 8.56
N ALA A 62 4.93 4.61 9.66
CA ALA A 62 4.29 5.56 10.56
C ALA A 62 4.00 6.93 9.90
N GLU A 63 4.86 7.40 9.00
CA GLU A 63 4.62 8.61 8.21
C GLU A 63 3.36 8.50 7.34
N VAL A 64 3.24 7.41 6.59
CA VAL A 64 2.08 7.17 5.72
C VAL A 64 0.81 6.96 6.54
N ALA A 65 0.91 6.26 7.67
CA ALA A 65 -0.21 6.11 8.61
C ALA A 65 -0.67 7.47 9.17
N SER A 66 0.28 8.33 9.54
CA SER A 66 0.01 9.70 10.01
C SER A 66 -0.65 10.55 8.91
N GLU A 67 -0.13 10.50 7.68
CA GLU A 67 -0.74 11.17 6.54
C GLU A 67 -2.18 10.70 6.30
N ALA A 68 -2.44 9.39 6.46
CA ALA A 68 -3.76 8.78 6.30
C ALA A 68 -4.74 9.12 7.44
N GLY A 69 -4.26 9.71 8.55
CA GLY A 69 -5.05 9.87 9.77
C GLY A 69 -5.37 8.55 10.46
N CYS A 70 -4.53 7.53 10.25
CA CYS A 70 -4.70 6.16 10.76
C CYS A 70 -3.77 5.92 11.95
N ALA A 71 -4.32 5.48 13.09
CA ALA A 71 -3.51 5.22 14.28
C ALA A 71 -2.71 3.92 14.16
N VAL A 72 -1.40 3.97 14.40
CA VAL A 72 -0.60 2.75 14.60
C VAL A 72 -0.85 2.25 16.02
N ALA A 73 -1.64 1.18 16.16
CA ALA A 73 -2.13 0.68 17.45
C ALA A 73 -1.24 -0.41 18.08
N GLY A 74 -0.12 -0.74 17.44
CA GLY A 74 0.80 -1.80 17.86
C GLY A 74 1.14 -2.72 16.70
N GLY A 75 1.38 -3.99 17.00
CA GLY A 75 1.74 -4.98 16.00
C GLY A 75 2.27 -6.26 16.61
N HIS A 76 2.74 -7.15 15.75
CA HIS A 76 3.45 -8.36 16.14
C HIS A 76 4.66 -8.58 15.25
N SER A 77 5.74 -9.08 15.86
CA SER A 77 6.97 -9.42 15.18
C SER A 77 7.33 -10.87 15.39
N ILE A 78 7.69 -11.56 14.31
CA ILE A 78 8.25 -12.91 14.32
C ILE A 78 9.67 -12.88 13.77
N ARG A 79 10.46 -13.89 14.14
CA ARG A 79 11.75 -14.12 13.48
C ARG A 79 11.50 -14.69 12.09
N SER A 80 12.11 -14.08 11.08
CA SER A 80 12.04 -14.54 9.69
C SER A 80 13.39 -14.33 9.01
N PRO A 81 13.93 -15.33 8.28
CA PRO A 81 15.19 -15.18 7.55
C PRO A 81 15.08 -14.14 6.42
N GLU A 82 13.90 -14.01 5.81
CA GLU A 82 13.60 -12.97 4.84
C GLU A 82 12.79 -11.84 5.51
N PRO A 83 13.17 -10.56 5.34
CA PRO A 83 12.39 -9.44 5.83
C PRO A 83 10.99 -9.45 5.22
N ILE A 84 9.96 -9.28 6.05
CA ILE A 84 8.56 -9.17 5.64
C ILE A 84 7.94 -8.06 6.48
N PHE A 85 7.22 -7.15 5.84
CA PHE A 85 6.55 -6.04 6.50
C PHE A 85 5.21 -5.76 5.84
N GLY A 86 4.24 -5.35 6.65
CA GLY A 86 2.96 -4.90 6.21
C GLY A 86 2.05 -4.59 7.38
N CYS A 87 0.75 -4.47 7.11
CA CYS A 87 -0.21 -4.02 8.11
C CYS A 87 -1.53 -4.78 8.01
N ALA A 88 -2.12 -5.08 9.16
CA ALA A 88 -3.56 -5.33 9.26
C ALA A 88 -4.26 -4.00 9.51
N VAL A 89 -5.23 -3.63 8.68
CA VAL A 89 -5.90 -2.32 8.71
C VAL A 89 -7.39 -2.48 8.98
N LEU A 90 -7.88 -1.67 9.92
CA LEU A 90 -9.30 -1.50 10.18
C LEU A 90 -9.75 -0.13 9.69
N GLY A 91 -10.86 -0.10 8.96
CA GLY A 91 -11.51 1.11 8.49
C GLY A 91 -13.03 1.05 8.65
N ARG A 92 -13.69 2.18 8.43
CA ARG A 92 -15.15 2.31 8.40
C ARG A 92 -15.63 2.73 7.02
N VAL A 93 -16.85 2.31 6.67
CA VAL A 93 -17.54 2.72 5.45
C VAL A 93 -19.04 2.83 5.73
N ASP A 94 -19.74 3.77 5.10
CA ASP A 94 -21.21 3.78 5.08
C ASP A 94 -21.67 2.62 4.18
N PRO A 95 -22.40 1.61 4.68
CA PRO A 95 -22.82 0.46 3.87
C PRO A 95 -23.57 0.85 2.60
N ARG A 96 -24.26 1.99 2.58
CA ARG A 96 -25.00 2.49 1.40
C ARG A 96 -24.11 3.11 0.33
N ARG A 97 -22.85 3.41 0.68
CA ARG A 97 -21.85 4.03 -0.21
C ARG A 97 -20.62 3.13 -0.40
N MET A 98 -20.67 1.91 0.13
CA MET A 98 -19.59 0.95 -0.01
C MET A 98 -19.47 0.54 -1.47
N MET A 99 -18.25 0.65 -2.00
CA MET A 99 -17.96 0.17 -3.35
C MET A 99 -17.71 -1.33 -3.33
N THR A 100 -18.14 -1.99 -4.40
CA THR A 100 -17.77 -3.39 -4.70
C THR A 100 -17.24 -3.46 -6.12
N ASN A 101 -16.57 -4.55 -6.48
CA ASN A 101 -16.11 -4.77 -7.85
C ASN A 101 -17.17 -5.46 -8.74
N ALA A 102 -18.37 -5.72 -8.22
CA ALA A 102 -19.39 -6.57 -8.86
C ALA A 102 -20.54 -5.78 -9.51
N SER A 103 -20.52 -4.45 -9.42
CA SER A 103 -21.65 -3.60 -9.80
C SER A 103 -21.42 -2.82 -11.11
N ALA A 104 -20.32 -3.09 -11.82
CA ALA A 104 -20.04 -2.49 -13.13
C ALA A 104 -21.05 -2.98 -14.18
N GLN A 105 -21.42 -2.09 -15.10
CA GLN A 105 -22.40 -2.35 -16.16
C GLN A 105 -21.84 -2.10 -17.56
N ALA A 106 -22.44 -2.72 -18.56
CA ALA A 106 -22.12 -2.42 -19.95
C ALA A 106 -22.42 -0.95 -20.25
N GLY A 107 -21.42 -0.23 -20.77
CA GLY A 107 -21.48 1.22 -21.01
C GLY A 107 -20.76 2.06 -19.96
N ASP A 108 -20.34 1.49 -18.84
CA ASP A 108 -19.49 2.18 -17.86
C ASP A 108 -18.12 2.53 -18.46
N CYS A 109 -17.59 3.68 -18.07
CA CYS A 109 -16.22 4.10 -18.39
C CYS A 109 -15.25 3.59 -17.33
N VAL A 110 -14.05 3.18 -17.77
CA VAL A 110 -12.97 2.74 -16.89
C VAL A 110 -11.96 3.87 -16.68
N PHE A 111 -11.63 4.14 -15.42
CA PHE A 111 -10.65 5.14 -15.02
C PHE A 111 -9.54 4.50 -14.20
N LEU A 112 -8.31 4.99 -14.38
CA LEU A 112 -7.15 4.59 -13.62
C LEU A 112 -6.52 5.82 -12.96
N THR A 113 -6.17 5.71 -11.68
CA THR A 113 -5.73 6.85 -10.87
C THR A 113 -4.22 6.88 -10.63
N LYS A 114 -3.51 5.81 -11.00
CA LYS A 114 -2.04 5.70 -10.94
C LYS A 114 -1.51 5.01 -12.20
N PRO A 115 -0.31 5.37 -12.69
CA PRO A 115 0.28 4.70 -13.83
C PRO A 115 0.59 3.21 -13.54
N LEU A 116 0.61 2.40 -14.58
CA LEU A 116 1.03 0.99 -14.53
C LEU A 116 2.54 0.85 -14.69
N GLY A 117 3.06 -0.36 -14.45
CA GLY A 117 4.44 -0.75 -14.80
C GLY A 117 5.43 -0.80 -13.65
N THR A 118 5.01 -0.54 -12.41
CA THR A 118 5.89 -0.65 -11.21
C THR A 118 6.58 -2.00 -11.11
N GLY A 119 5.89 -3.11 -11.38
CA GLY A 119 6.50 -4.45 -11.39
C GLY A 119 7.62 -4.62 -12.42
N VAL A 120 7.47 -4.04 -13.62
CA VAL A 120 8.52 -4.06 -14.66
C VAL A 120 9.73 -3.23 -14.23
N ILE A 121 9.47 -2.06 -13.63
CA ILE A 121 10.50 -1.15 -13.11
C ILE A 121 11.27 -1.83 -11.98
N LEU A 122 10.59 -2.43 -11.01
CA LEU A 122 11.20 -3.13 -9.87
C LEU A 122 12.01 -4.36 -10.31
N ASN A 123 11.52 -5.13 -11.29
CA ASN A 123 12.30 -6.23 -11.85
C ASN A 123 13.55 -5.74 -12.58
N SER A 124 13.45 -4.62 -13.31
CA SER A 124 14.61 -3.99 -13.96
C SER A 124 15.59 -3.43 -12.93
N HIS A 125 15.11 -2.91 -11.79
CA HIS A 125 15.94 -2.49 -10.66
C HIS A 125 16.74 -3.64 -10.06
N LYS A 126 16.08 -4.78 -9.80
CA LYS A 126 16.76 -6.01 -9.34
C LYS A 126 17.85 -6.48 -10.31
N ALA A 127 17.65 -6.25 -11.61
CA ALA A 127 18.64 -6.53 -12.65
C ALA A 127 19.69 -5.42 -12.85
N GLN A 128 19.64 -4.33 -12.07
CA GLN A 128 20.49 -3.13 -12.18
C GLN A 128 20.42 -2.45 -13.55
N ARG A 129 19.22 -2.44 -14.17
CA ARG A 129 18.95 -1.91 -15.53
C ARG A 129 17.97 -0.74 -15.56
N VAL A 130 17.72 -0.10 -14.43
CA VAL A 130 16.83 1.06 -14.35
C VAL A 130 17.62 2.30 -13.91
N SER A 131 17.28 3.47 -14.43
CA SER A 131 17.84 4.72 -13.92
C SER A 131 17.25 5.05 -12.55
N ALA A 132 18.02 5.75 -11.72
CA ALA A 132 17.58 6.22 -10.41
C ALA A 132 16.33 7.12 -10.51
N GLU A 133 16.22 7.92 -11.58
CA GLU A 133 15.06 8.78 -11.83
C GLU A 133 13.78 7.98 -12.06
N VAL A 134 13.82 6.94 -12.89
CA VAL A 134 12.66 6.09 -13.17
C VAL A 134 12.24 5.31 -11.91
N LEU A 135 13.21 4.81 -11.15
CA LEU A 135 12.93 4.15 -9.87
C LEU A 135 12.28 5.12 -8.88
N ALA A 136 12.82 6.33 -8.74
CA ALA A 136 12.28 7.34 -7.83
C ALA A 136 10.84 7.71 -8.19
N GLY A 137 10.50 7.83 -9.48
CA GLY A 137 9.12 8.05 -9.94
C GLY A 137 8.17 6.89 -9.58
N ALA A 138 8.64 5.65 -9.72
CA ALA A 138 7.86 4.48 -9.32
C ALA A 138 7.65 4.43 -7.79
N VAL A 139 8.70 4.69 -7.01
CA VAL A 139 8.64 4.78 -5.54
C VAL A 139 7.63 5.84 -5.11
N ALA A 140 7.71 7.05 -5.68
CA ALA A 140 6.78 8.13 -5.37
C ALA A 140 5.32 7.73 -5.63
N THR A 141 5.05 7.04 -6.74
CA THR A 141 3.72 6.53 -7.09
C THR A 141 3.23 5.47 -6.11
N MET A 142 4.10 4.54 -5.72
CA MET A 142 3.75 3.46 -4.79
C MET A 142 3.51 3.97 -3.36
N ARG A 143 4.20 5.04 -2.94
CA ARG A 143 4.01 5.68 -1.62
C ARG A 143 2.71 6.47 -1.51
N GLN A 144 2.15 6.94 -2.62
CA GLN A 144 0.97 7.80 -2.62
C GLN A 144 -0.27 7.08 -2.05
N LEU A 145 -1.00 7.72 -1.15
CA LEU A 145 -2.28 7.21 -0.67
C LEU A 145 -3.37 7.26 -1.75
N ASN A 146 -4.24 6.24 -1.78
CA ASN A 146 -5.44 6.23 -2.63
C ASN A 146 -6.60 7.07 -2.06
N ARG A 147 -6.35 7.89 -1.03
CA ARG A 147 -7.36 8.71 -0.34
C ARG A 147 -8.13 9.64 -1.28
N ASP A 148 -7.42 10.41 -2.09
CA ASP A 148 -8.05 11.40 -2.95
C ASP A 148 -8.70 10.76 -4.18
N ALA A 149 -8.12 9.65 -4.67
CA ALA A 149 -8.76 8.79 -5.66
C ALA A 149 -10.11 8.25 -5.15
N ALA A 150 -10.17 7.74 -3.91
CA ALA A 150 -11.40 7.24 -3.31
C ALA A 150 -12.44 8.36 -3.11
N ARG A 151 -12.01 9.56 -2.72
CA ARG A 151 -12.91 10.73 -2.62
C ARG A 151 -13.50 11.10 -3.98
N ALA A 152 -12.66 11.20 -5.02
CA ALA A 152 -13.09 11.52 -6.38
C ALA A 152 -14.05 10.45 -6.93
N MET A 153 -13.73 9.17 -6.75
CA MET A 153 -14.57 8.03 -7.10
C MET A 153 -15.97 8.13 -6.46
N LEU A 154 -16.04 8.39 -5.16
CA LEU A 154 -17.31 8.54 -4.43
C LEU A 154 -18.10 9.78 -4.84
N GLN A 155 -17.44 10.88 -5.21
CA GLN A 155 -18.08 12.11 -5.68
C GLN A 155 -18.62 11.96 -7.10
N ALA A 156 -17.92 11.22 -7.96
CA ALA A 156 -18.34 10.92 -9.33
C ALA A 156 -19.51 9.93 -9.39
N GLY A 157 -19.86 9.26 -8.28
CA GLY A 157 -20.91 8.26 -8.25
C GLY A 157 -20.51 6.98 -8.99
N ALA A 158 -19.25 6.55 -8.87
CA ALA A 158 -18.76 5.32 -9.49
C ALA A 158 -19.66 4.12 -9.15
N SER A 159 -19.93 3.27 -10.14
CA SER A 159 -20.72 2.05 -9.99
C SER A 159 -19.93 0.93 -9.32
N SER A 160 -18.63 0.88 -9.54
CA SER A 160 -17.75 -0.21 -9.13
C SER A 160 -16.32 0.29 -8.90
N ALA A 161 -15.58 -0.39 -8.03
CA ALA A 161 -14.17 -0.06 -7.79
C ALA A 161 -13.35 -1.27 -7.30
N THR A 162 -12.07 -1.23 -7.65
CA THR A 162 -11.00 -2.07 -7.10
C THR A 162 -9.70 -1.30 -7.25
N ASP A 163 -8.69 -1.64 -6.46
CA ASP A 163 -7.31 -1.25 -6.72
C ASP A 163 -6.60 -2.29 -7.60
N VAL A 164 -5.50 -1.86 -8.24
CA VAL A 164 -4.66 -2.70 -9.11
C VAL A 164 -3.36 -2.99 -8.39
N THR A 165 -3.16 -4.26 -8.02
CA THR A 165 -2.01 -4.73 -7.21
C THR A 165 -1.29 -5.90 -7.90
N GLY A 166 -1.04 -7.01 -7.18
CA GLY A 166 -0.16 -8.10 -7.61
C GLY A 166 -0.64 -8.92 -8.81
N PHE A 167 -1.93 -8.85 -9.17
CA PHE A 167 -2.48 -9.58 -10.33
C PHE A 167 -2.32 -8.83 -11.66
N GLY A 168 -1.93 -7.55 -11.63
CA GLY A 168 -1.92 -6.70 -12.82
C GLY A 168 -3.33 -6.24 -13.23
N LEU A 169 -3.38 -5.54 -14.38
CA LEU A 169 -4.62 -5.14 -15.06
C LEU A 169 -5.01 -6.18 -16.11
#